data_AF-A0A818YSN7-F1
#
_entry.id   AF-A0A818YSN7-F1
#
_cell.length_a   1.000
_cell.length_b   1.000
_cell.length_c   1.000
_cell.angle_alpha   90.00
_cell.angle_beta   90.00
_cell.angle_gamma   90.00
#
_symmetry.space_group_name_H-M   'P 1'
#
loop_
_entity.id
_entity.type
_entity.pdbx_description
1 polymer ?
#
loop_
_entity_poly.entity_id
_entity_poly.type
_entity_poly.pdbx_seq_one_letter_code
_entity_poly.pdbx_strand_id
1 'polypeptide(L)'
;MFKLIAIIALLVVGSYAKKISVSSSGAYVARCFIDIKDDSSAYTLATGNIYAGQTFHMELPDDISWMKIRCENQRLVGKWGEVFSQELSGPRPLCYNVGGTTFHPHHSATIC
;
A
#
# COMPACT_ATOMS: atom_id res chain seq x y z
N MET A 1 28.03 39.49 -16.82
CA MET A 1 27.20 38.73 -17.78
C MET A 1 27.05 37.31 -17.21
N PHE A 2 26.06 37.06 -16.35
CA PHE A 2 25.89 35.78 -15.65
C PHE A 2 24.82 34.93 -16.35
N LYS A 3 25.20 33.72 -16.78
CA LYS A 3 24.29 32.71 -17.35
C LYS A 3 23.45 32.09 -16.23
N LEU A 4 22.14 32.29 -16.28
CA LEU A 4 21.17 31.60 -15.44
C LEU A 4 20.98 30.19 -16.01
N ILE A 5 21.37 29.16 -15.26
CA ILE A 5 21.12 27.76 -15.62
C ILE A 5 19.75 27.40 -15.04
N ALA A 6 18.75 27.27 -15.91
CA ALA A 6 17.43 26.78 -15.55
C ALA A 6 17.50 25.26 -15.36
N ILE A 7 17.36 24.80 -14.10
CA ILE A 7 17.15 23.40 -13.78
C ILE A 7 15.70 23.08 -14.13
N ILE A 8 15.51 22.35 -15.23
CA ILE A 8 14.21 21.81 -15.62
C ILE A 8 13.91 20.63 -14.69
N ALA A 9 13.08 20.86 -13.68
CA ALA A 9 12.43 19.79 -12.95
C ALA A 9 11.41 19.14 -13.90
N LEU A 10 11.76 17.96 -14.42
CA LEU A 10 10.87 17.15 -15.25
C LEU A 10 9.73 16.65 -14.35
N LEU A 11 8.61 17.39 -14.33
CA LEU A 11 7.37 16.92 -13.74
C LEU A 11 6.86 15.79 -14.63
N VAL A 12 7.16 14.54 -14.27
CA VAL A 12 6.44 13.39 -14.81
C VAL A 12 5.04 13.49 -14.22
N VAL A 13 4.11 14.05 -15.00
CA VAL A 13 2.69 14.10 -14.66
C VAL A 13 2.14 12.68 -14.81
N GLY A 14 2.50 11.80 -13.88
CA GLY A 14 1.84 10.51 -13.74
C GLY A 14 0.37 10.76 -13.42
N SER A 15 -0.53 10.24 -14.24
CA SER A 15 -1.94 10.16 -13.90
C SER A 15 -2.08 9.19 -12.73
N TYR A 16 -2.57 9.68 -11.60
CA TYR A 16 -2.97 8.86 -10.46
C TYR A 16 -4.49 8.67 -10.57
N ALA A 17 -4.98 7.52 -11.01
CA ALA A 17 -6.42 7.30 -11.14
C ALA A 17 -6.99 6.16 -10.28
N LYS A 18 -6.15 5.42 -9.53
CA LYS A 18 -6.65 4.33 -8.66
C LYS A 18 -6.25 4.52 -7.20
N LYS A 19 -7.23 4.36 -6.32
CA LYS A 19 -7.08 4.45 -4.88
C LYS A 19 -7.16 3.07 -4.26
N ILE A 20 -6.19 2.73 -3.43
CA ILE A 20 -6.27 1.59 -2.52
C ILE A 20 -6.57 2.11 -1.12
N SER A 21 -7.42 1.41 -0.39
CA SER A 21 -7.61 1.64 1.03
C SER A 21 -7.37 0.38 1.84
N VAL A 22 -6.82 0.55 3.04
CA VAL A 22 -6.67 -0.51 4.02
C VAL A 22 -7.23 -0.02 5.33
N SER A 23 -8.31 -0.63 5.80
CA SER A 23 -8.87 -0.40 7.13
C SER A 23 -8.48 -1.52 8.08
N SER A 24 -8.29 -1.19 9.36
CA SER A 24 -8.05 -2.16 10.42
C SER A 24 -9.22 -2.19 11.37
N SER A 25 -9.85 -3.35 11.51
CA SER A 25 -10.87 -3.66 12.53
C SER A 25 -10.38 -4.71 13.54
N GLY A 26 -9.15 -5.18 13.39
CA GLY A 26 -8.57 -6.23 14.24
C GLY A 26 -8.12 -5.75 15.61
N ALA A 27 -8.10 -6.67 16.58
CA ALA A 27 -7.56 -6.45 17.92
C ALA A 27 -6.02 -6.53 17.96
N TYR A 28 -5.35 -5.85 17.04
CA TYR A 28 -3.90 -5.82 16.87
C TYR A 28 -3.45 -4.59 16.09
N VAL A 29 -2.14 -4.31 16.10
CA VAL A 29 -1.53 -3.32 15.20
C VAL A 29 -1.24 -3.98 13.86
N ALA A 30 -1.72 -3.39 12.77
CA ALA A 30 -1.46 -3.84 11.42
C ALA A 30 -0.41 -2.97 10.74
N ARG A 31 0.23 -3.48 9.70
CA ARG A 31 1.00 -2.69 8.73
C ARG A 31 0.93 -3.36 7.37
N CYS A 32 0.99 -2.59 6.30
CA CYS A 32 0.99 -3.12 4.96
C CYS A 32 2.12 -2.54 4.11
N PHE A 33 2.57 -3.35 3.17
CA PHE A 33 3.58 -3.05 2.18
C PHE A 33 2.96 -3.31 0.82
N ILE A 34 3.18 -2.38 -0.10
CA ILE A 34 2.75 -2.48 -1.48
C ILE A 34 4.00 -2.36 -2.33
N ASP A 35 4.46 -3.51 -2.83
CA ASP A 35 5.53 -3.59 -3.80
C ASP A 35 4.94 -3.33 -5.18
N ILE A 36 5.49 -2.35 -5.89
CA ILE A 36 5.00 -1.88 -7.18
C ILE A 36 6.12 -2.05 -8.20
N LYS A 37 5.74 -2.47 -9.40
CA LYS A 37 6.61 -2.47 -10.57
C LYS A 37 5.91 -1.76 -11.73
N ASP A 38 6.55 -0.73 -12.23
CA ASP A 38 6.23 -0.09 -13.50
C ASP A 38 7.29 -0.46 -14.56
N ASP A 39 7.17 0.08 -15.78
CA ASP A 39 8.08 -0.24 -16.89
C ASP A 39 9.54 0.21 -16.63
N SER A 40 9.74 1.16 -15.72
CA SER A 40 11.03 1.81 -15.46
C SER A 40 11.66 1.42 -14.13
N SER A 41 10.84 1.10 -13.12
CA SER A 41 11.21 1.11 -11.71
C SER A 41 10.43 0.08 -10.90
N ALA A 42 11.01 -0.30 -9.75
CA ALA A 42 10.33 -1.04 -8.71
C ALA A 42 10.56 -0.36 -7.36
N TYR A 43 9.49 -0.18 -6.58
CA TYR A 43 9.56 0.47 -5.27
C TYR A 43 8.49 -0.08 -4.32
N THR A 44 8.72 0.10 -3.03
CA THR A 44 7.81 -0.35 -1.96
C THR A 44 7.21 0.86 -1.26
N LEU A 45 5.89 0.89 -1.16
CA LEU A 45 5.17 1.84 -0.33
C LEU A 45 4.75 1.16 0.98
N ALA A 46 4.94 1.83 2.11
CA ALA A 46 4.58 1.32 3.43
C ALA A 46 3.52 2.21 4.08
N THR A 47 2.53 1.59 4.72
CA THR A 47 1.44 2.34 5.40
C THR A 47 1.85 2.90 6.76
N GLY A 48 2.99 2.45 7.31
CA GLY A 48 3.24 2.55 8.75
C GLY A 48 2.29 1.66 9.55
N ASN A 49 2.17 1.94 10.85
CA ASN A 49 1.26 1.22 11.73
C ASN A 49 -0.18 1.71 11.55
N ILE A 50 -1.10 0.77 11.38
CA ILE A 50 -2.55 0.99 11.29
C ILE A 50 -3.18 0.38 12.55
N TYR A 51 -3.68 1.23 13.43
CA TYR A 51 -4.36 0.79 14.66
C TYR A 51 -5.83 0.45 14.39
N ALA A 52 -6.45 -0.28 15.31
CA ALA A 52 -7.88 -0.62 15.23
C ALA A 52 -8.74 0.64 15.04
N GLY A 53 -9.67 0.59 14.09
CA GLY A 53 -10.55 1.70 13.70
C GLY A 53 -9.93 2.69 12.70
N GLN A 54 -8.65 2.55 12.35
CA GLN A 54 -8.01 3.44 11.38
C GLN A 54 -8.12 2.90 9.95
N THR A 55 -8.09 3.84 9.00
CA THR A 55 -8.04 3.56 7.57
C THR A 55 -6.88 4.32 6.95
N PHE A 56 -6.07 3.62 6.17
CA PHE A 56 -5.03 4.18 5.34
C PHE A 56 -5.50 4.27 3.90
N HIS A 57 -5.09 5.32 3.20
CA HIS A 57 -5.38 5.53 1.80
C HIS A 57 -4.09 5.77 1.02
N MET A 58 -4.01 5.15 -0.15
CA MET A 58 -2.88 5.30 -1.07
C MET A 58 -3.40 5.54 -2.47
N GLU A 59 -2.78 6.48 -3.16
CA GLU A 59 -2.97 6.66 -4.60
C GLU A 59 -1.89 5.86 -5.32
N LEU A 60 -2.32 5.13 -6.35
CA LEU A 60 -1.45 4.36 -7.20
C LEU A 60 -1.33 5.05 -8.57
N PRO A 61 -0.13 5.06 -9.16
CA PRO A 61 0.02 5.36 -10.58
C PRO A 61 -0.79 4.40 -11.46
N ASP A 62 -1.25 4.90 -12.60
CA ASP A 62 -2.07 4.11 -13.55
C ASP A 62 -1.27 3.14 -14.41
N ASP A 63 0.04 3.35 -14.51
CA ASP A 63 1.00 2.63 -15.37
C ASP A 63 1.67 1.45 -14.66
N ILE A 64 1.16 1.04 -13.50
CA ILE A 64 1.65 -0.15 -12.80
C ILE A 64 1.34 -1.41 -13.63
N SER A 65 2.36 -2.19 -13.97
CA SER A 65 2.17 -3.47 -14.65
C SER A 65 1.94 -4.62 -13.65
N TRP A 66 2.52 -4.51 -12.46
CA TRP A 66 2.40 -5.51 -11.39
C TRP A 66 2.45 -4.87 -10.01
N MET A 67 1.65 -5.40 -9.10
CA MET A 67 1.71 -5.03 -7.68
C MET A 67 1.54 -6.25 -6.77
N LYS A 68 2.19 -6.19 -5.61
CA LYS A 68 1.98 -7.12 -4.51
C LYS A 68 1.68 -6.36 -3.24
N ILE A 69 0.52 -6.62 -2.67
CA ILE A 69 0.16 -6.12 -1.35
C ILE A 69 0.39 -7.22 -0.31
N ARG A 70 1.01 -6.86 0.80
CA ARG A 70 1.24 -7.75 1.95
C ARG A 70 0.91 -7.00 3.22
N CYS A 71 0.02 -7.56 4.02
CA CYS A 71 -0.32 -7.01 5.32
C CYS A 71 0.08 -7.97 6.43
N GLU A 72 0.57 -7.40 7.51
CA GLU A 72 1.04 -8.13 8.69
C GLU A 72 0.35 -7.60 9.95
N ASN A 73 0.21 -8.47 10.94
CA ASN A 73 -0.18 -8.10 12.29
C ASN A 73 0.97 -8.27 13.28
N GLN A 74 1.00 -7.42 14.29
CA GLN A 74 1.93 -7.59 15.40
C GLN A 74 1.46 -8.72 16.32
N ARG A 75 2.16 -9.86 16.30
CA ARG A 75 1.82 -11.06 17.09
C ARG A 75 2.28 -10.98 18.54
N LEU A 76 3.54 -10.62 18.71
CA LEU A 76 4.20 -10.41 19.99
C LEU A 76 5.07 -9.15 19.85
N VAL A 77 5.60 -8.64 20.96
CA VAL A 77 6.52 -7.50 20.93
C VAL A 77 7.67 -7.79 19.97
N GLY A 78 7.75 -7.01 18.88
CA GLY A 78 8.77 -7.15 17.83
C GLY A 78 8.54 -8.25 16.78
N LYS A 79 7.50 -9.10 16.91
CA LYS A 79 7.21 -10.15 15.93
C LYS A 79 5.98 -9.81 15.11
N TRP A 80 6.13 -9.86 13.79
CA TRP A 80 5.06 -9.65 12.82
C TRP A 80 4.69 -10.98 12.18
N GLY A 81 3.40 -11.19 11.92
CA GLY A 81 2.90 -12.33 11.20
C GLY A 81 2.05 -11.89 10.02
N GLU A 82 2.12 -12.62 8.92
CA GLU A 82 1.31 -12.31 7.75
C GLU A 82 -0.19 -12.51 8.06
N VAL A 83 -0.99 -11.53 7.63
CA VAL A 83 -2.45 -11.61 7.57
C VAL A 83 -2.88 -12.06 6.17
N PHE A 84 -2.30 -11.44 5.14
CA PHE A 84 -2.46 -11.86 3.76
C PHE A 84 -1.32 -11.34 2.87
N SER A 85 -1.14 -11.99 1.72
CA SER A 85 -0.35 -11.50 0.59
C SER A 85 -1.08 -11.78 -0.71
N GLN A 86 -1.21 -10.76 -1.56
CA GLN A 86 -1.92 -10.85 -2.83
C GLN A 86 -1.16 -10.13 -3.93
N GLU A 87 -1.06 -10.79 -5.08
CA GLU A 87 -0.45 -10.25 -6.29
C GLU A 87 -1.54 -9.89 -7.31
N LEU A 88 -1.35 -8.78 -8.02
CA LEU A 88 -2.29 -8.27 -9.00
C LEU A 88 -1.55 -7.83 -10.27
N SER A 89 -2.16 -8.11 -11.42
CA SER A 89 -1.74 -7.59 -12.72
C SER A 89 -2.29 -6.17 -12.88
N GLY A 90 -1.53 -5.18 -12.40
CA GLY A 90 -1.85 -3.75 -12.49
C GLY A 90 -2.76 -3.19 -11.39
N PRO A 91 -3.04 -1.88 -11.43
CA PRO A 91 -3.70 -1.17 -10.35
C PRO A 91 -5.20 -1.48 -10.34
N ARG A 92 -5.73 -1.80 -9.15
CA ARG A 92 -7.16 -2.00 -8.92
C ARG A 92 -7.65 -1.14 -7.76
N PRO A 93 -8.84 -0.54 -7.85
CA PRO A 93 -9.40 0.20 -6.73
C PRO A 93 -9.93 -0.81 -5.70
N LEU A 94 -9.07 -1.25 -4.80
CA LEU A 94 -9.41 -2.27 -3.80
C LEU A 94 -9.40 -1.67 -2.40
N CYS A 95 -10.44 -2.02 -1.67
CA CYS A 95 -10.69 -1.66 -0.30
C CYS A 95 -10.48 -2.93 0.54
N TYR A 96 -9.37 -2.98 1.27
CA TYR A 96 -9.04 -4.08 2.16
C TYR A 96 -9.49 -3.75 3.58
N ASN A 97 -10.10 -4.72 4.26
CA ASN A 97 -10.31 -4.67 5.70
C ASN A 97 -9.57 -5.83 6.35
N VAL A 98 -8.62 -5.52 7.24
CA VAL A 98 -7.93 -6.51 8.07
C VAL A 98 -8.57 -6.57 9.46
N GLY A 99 -8.90 -7.77 9.91
CA GLY A 99 -9.73 -7.98 11.10
C GLY A 99 -9.33 -9.21 11.91
N GLY A 100 -10.09 -9.44 12.99
CA GLY A 100 -9.93 -10.60 13.86
C GLY A 100 -8.99 -10.35 15.02
N THR A 101 -8.27 -11.39 15.43
CA THR A 101 -7.37 -11.34 16.59
C THR A 101 -5.94 -11.61 16.17
N THR A 102 -5.01 -11.33 17.08
CA THR A 102 -3.58 -11.57 16.89
C THR A 102 -3.24 -12.98 16.37
N PHE A 103 -3.91 -14.01 16.88
CA PHE A 103 -3.66 -15.41 16.51
C PHE A 103 -4.59 -15.96 15.42
N HIS A 104 -5.71 -15.27 15.16
CA HIS A 104 -6.66 -15.63 14.12
C HIS A 104 -7.00 -14.38 13.31
N PRO A 105 -6.01 -13.82 12.57
CA PRO A 105 -6.27 -12.68 11.72
C PRO A 105 -7.02 -13.13 10.47
N HIS A 106 -7.81 -12.23 9.90
CA HIS A 106 -8.46 -12.44 8.61
C HIS A 106 -8.47 -11.15 7.82
N HIS A 107 -8.83 -11.26 6.54
CA HIS A 107 -9.00 -10.10 5.67
C HIS A 107 -10.21 -10.29 4.76
N SER A 108 -10.70 -9.17 4.23
CA SER A 108 -11.66 -9.13 3.13
C SER A 108 -11.23 -8.03 2.16
N ALA A 109 -11.58 -8.20 0.88
CA ALA A 109 -11.28 -7.24 -0.17
C ALA A 109 -12.54 -7.00 -1.00
N THR A 110 -12.88 -5.74 -1.23
CA THR A 110 -13.97 -5.32 -2.12
C THR A 110 -13.47 -4.27 -3.10
N ILE A 111 -14.19 -4.08 -4.18
CA ILE A 111 -13.95 -2.96 -5.09
C ILE A 111 -14.35 -1.66 -4.36
N CYS A 112 -13.45 -0.68 -4.38
CA CYS A 112 -13.79 0.72 -4.19
C CYS A 112 -14.29 1.27 -5.56
#